data_AF-Q8GXP6-F1
#
_entry.id   AF-Q8GXP6-F1
#
_cell.length_a   1.000
_cell.length_b   1.000
_cell.length_c   1.000
_cell.angle_alpha   90.00
_cell.angle_beta   90.00
_cell.angle_gamma   90.00
#
_symmetry.space_group_name_H-M   'P 1'
#
loop_
_entity.id
_entity.type
_entity.pdbx_description
1 polymer ?
#
loop_
_entity_poly.entity_id
_entity_poly.type
_entity_poly.pdbx_seq_one_letter_code
_entity_poly.pdbx_strand_id
1 'polypeptide(L)'
;MDKDPRNPLQKPFWSFCDAINAGNCRFAYNETLKKMYSIKNLDSLPPMPEDGDTWSVMQSWALPTRSFLEFVMFSRMFVDSLDAQIYEEHHRTNRCYLSLTKDKHCYSRVLELLVNVWAYHSARRIVYIDPETGLMQEQHKQKNRRGKMWVKWFDYTTLKTMDEDLAEEADSDRRVGHWLWPWTGEIVWRGTLEKEKQKKNLEKEEKKKKSRDKLSRMRSRSGRQKVIGKYVKPPPENETVTGNSTLLNVVDA
;
A
#
# COMPACT_ATOMS: atom_id res chain seq x y z
N MET A 1 17.54 21.29 10.69
CA MET A 1 18.34 20.64 11.74
C MET A 1 19.07 21.68 12.57
N ASP A 2 19.72 22.65 11.93
CA ASP A 2 20.59 23.62 12.61
C ASP A 2 19.83 24.60 13.53
N LYS A 3 18.55 24.81 13.24
CA LYS A 3 17.62 25.58 14.08
C LYS A 3 16.78 24.69 15.02
N ASP A 4 17.00 23.38 15.04
CA ASP A 4 16.22 22.48 15.89
C ASP A 4 16.68 22.64 17.36
N PRO A 5 15.77 22.89 18.32
CA PRO A 5 16.13 23.03 19.73
C PRO A 5 16.77 21.78 20.34
N ARG A 6 16.58 20.61 19.73
CA ARG A 6 17.24 19.35 20.10
C ARG A 6 18.69 19.28 19.62
N ASN A 7 19.16 20.23 18.81
CA ASN A 7 20.52 20.30 18.30
C ASN A 7 21.29 21.60 18.70
N PRO A 8 21.39 21.95 20.00
CA PRO A 8 22.02 23.21 20.41
C PRO A 8 23.52 23.28 20.08
N LEU A 9 24.17 22.12 19.94
CA LEU A 9 25.60 22.02 19.62
C LEU A 9 25.86 21.86 18.11
N GLN A 10 24.84 21.99 17.27
CA GLN A 10 24.94 21.83 15.80
C GLN A 10 25.71 20.56 15.40
N LYS A 11 25.33 19.43 16.02
CA LYS A 11 25.96 18.13 15.77
C LYS A 11 25.78 17.73 14.29
N PRO A 12 26.78 17.03 13.72
CA PRO A 12 26.66 16.41 12.41
C PRO A 12 25.47 15.46 12.31
N PHE A 13 24.97 15.21 11.10
CA PHE A 13 23.73 14.46 10.85
C PHE A 13 23.60 13.17 11.66
N TRP A 14 24.57 12.27 11.57
CA TRP A 14 24.51 10.98 12.28
C TRP A 14 24.63 11.11 13.79
N SER A 15 25.44 12.08 14.25
CA SER A 15 25.60 12.39 15.68
C SER A 15 24.32 12.99 16.28
N PHE A 16 23.62 13.84 15.51
CA PHE A 16 22.30 14.34 15.88
C PHE A 16 21.26 13.21 15.90
N CYS A 17 21.29 12.33 14.89
CA CYS A 17 20.38 11.19 14.82
C CYS A 17 20.52 10.28 16.05
N ASP A 18 21.75 9.97 16.47
CA ASP A 18 21.98 9.20 17.70
C ASP A 18 21.49 9.94 18.94
N ALA A 19 21.73 11.25 19.05
CA ALA A 19 21.31 12.04 20.21
C ALA A 19 19.80 12.00 20.44
N ILE A 20 18.99 12.00 19.38
CA ILE A 20 17.52 11.95 19.49
C ILE A 20 16.96 10.50 19.53
N ASN A 21 17.79 9.49 19.31
CA ASN A 21 17.39 8.07 19.24
C ASN A 21 18.18 7.18 20.22
N ALA A 22 18.40 7.66 21.45
CA ALA A 22 19.05 6.91 22.54
C ALA A 22 20.45 6.35 22.21
N GLY A 23 21.18 6.98 21.27
CA GLY A 23 22.51 6.54 20.84
C GLY A 23 22.54 5.43 19.78
N ASN A 24 21.37 4.93 19.35
CA ASN A 24 21.27 3.71 18.56
C ASN A 24 20.92 3.93 17.08
N CYS A 25 20.80 5.18 16.62
CA CYS A 25 20.35 5.47 15.25
C CYS A 25 21.31 4.88 14.20
N ARG A 26 22.61 5.15 14.30
CA ARG A 26 23.60 4.65 13.33
C ARG A 26 23.57 3.14 13.20
N PHE A 27 23.48 2.44 14.33
CA PHE A 27 23.39 0.99 14.36
C PHE A 27 22.08 0.51 13.71
N ALA A 28 20.94 1.08 14.11
CA ALA A 28 19.64 0.73 13.56
C ALA A 28 19.58 0.95 12.03
N TYR A 29 20.11 2.07 11.52
CA TYR A 29 20.20 2.30 10.08
C TYR A 29 21.08 1.27 9.38
N ASN A 30 22.24 0.95 9.93
CA ASN A 30 23.17 0.01 9.31
C ASN A 30 22.54 -1.39 9.20
N GLU A 31 22.01 -1.91 10.31
CA GLU A 31 21.40 -3.24 10.34
C GLU A 31 20.12 -3.30 9.51
N THR A 32 19.33 -2.22 9.50
CA THR A 32 18.15 -2.13 8.62
C THR A 32 18.52 -2.13 7.15
N LEU A 33 19.52 -1.36 6.73
CA LEU A 33 19.97 -1.37 5.33
C LEU A 33 20.57 -2.72 4.94
N LYS A 34 21.35 -3.36 5.82
CA LYS A 34 21.85 -4.72 5.61
C LYS A 34 20.72 -5.72 5.38
N LYS A 35 19.71 -5.70 6.25
CA LYS A 35 18.54 -6.59 6.13
C LYS A 35 17.74 -6.29 4.87
N MET A 36 17.37 -5.03 4.65
CA MET A 36 16.56 -4.59 3.51
C MET A 36 17.19 -4.97 2.17
N TYR A 37 18.50 -4.78 2.02
CA TYR A 37 19.21 -5.09 0.78
C TYR A 37 19.87 -6.48 0.76
N SER A 38 19.63 -7.32 1.78
CA SER A 38 20.27 -8.64 1.93
C SER A 38 21.80 -8.62 1.86
N ILE A 39 22.42 -7.57 2.42
CA ILE A 39 23.88 -7.38 2.45
C ILE A 39 24.44 -7.93 3.77
N LYS A 40 25.43 -8.82 3.68
CA LYS A 40 26.10 -9.38 4.87
C LYS A 40 27.08 -8.39 5.52
N ASN A 41 27.89 -7.72 4.71
CA ASN A 41 28.90 -6.77 5.17
C ASN A 41 28.65 -5.41 4.53
N LEU A 42 28.19 -4.46 5.34
CA LEU A 42 28.10 -3.05 4.98
C LEU A 42 29.09 -2.30 5.87
N ASP A 43 30.19 -1.85 5.27
CA ASP A 43 31.35 -1.34 6.01
C ASP A 43 31.18 0.11 6.48
N SER A 44 30.17 0.82 5.97
CA SER A 44 29.89 2.22 6.34
C SER A 44 28.42 2.58 6.13
N LEU A 45 27.95 3.59 6.84
CA LEU A 45 26.65 4.21 6.58
C LEU A 45 26.70 5.11 5.34
N PRO A 46 25.54 5.41 4.72
CA PRO A 46 25.47 6.42 3.68
C PRO A 46 26.08 7.75 4.17
N PRO A 47 27.08 8.30 3.47
CA PRO A 47 27.78 9.50 3.93
C PRO A 47 26.88 10.73 3.83
N MET A 48 26.72 11.42 4.96
CA MET A 48 25.96 12.67 5.07
C MET A 48 26.95 13.82 5.34
N PRO A 49 27.15 14.75 4.39
CA PRO A 49 28.20 15.77 4.48
C PRO A 49 27.94 16.84 5.54
N GLU A 50 29.03 17.47 5.96
CA GLU A 50 29.09 18.68 6.79
C GLU A 50 29.57 19.87 5.92
N ASP A 51 28.84 20.17 4.86
CA ASP A 51 29.18 21.21 3.87
C ASP A 51 28.64 22.61 4.24
N GLY A 52 28.09 22.77 5.45
CA GLY A 52 27.49 24.01 5.95
C GLY A 52 26.05 24.23 5.51
N ASP A 53 25.50 23.33 4.70
CA ASP A 53 24.09 23.31 4.29
C ASP A 53 23.24 22.58 5.34
N THR A 54 21.92 22.82 5.30
CA THR A 54 20.98 22.40 6.35
C THR A 54 20.16 21.17 5.95
N TRP A 55 20.02 20.24 6.90
CA TRP A 55 19.11 19.09 6.80
C TRP A 55 17.69 19.39 7.30
N SER A 56 16.69 18.77 6.68
CA SER A 56 15.32 18.84 7.18
C SER A 56 15.20 18.05 8.48
N VAL A 57 14.38 18.54 9.40
CA VAL A 57 13.97 17.77 10.59
C VAL A 57 12.47 17.96 10.74
N MET A 58 11.78 16.95 11.27
CA MET A 58 10.31 16.84 11.31
C MET A 58 9.67 16.55 9.93
N GLN A 59 8.33 16.52 9.89
CA GLN A 59 7.51 16.31 8.69
C GLN A 59 7.35 17.58 7.83
N SER A 60 8.32 18.50 7.89
CA SER A 60 8.28 19.79 7.18
C SER A 60 9.01 19.69 5.83
N TRP A 61 8.50 18.84 4.95
CA TRP A 61 9.04 18.67 3.61
C TRP A 61 7.91 18.48 2.61
N ALA A 62 8.14 18.94 1.37
CA ALA A 62 7.24 18.77 0.25
C ALA A 62 7.99 18.09 -0.89
N LEU A 63 7.35 17.11 -1.52
CA LEU A 63 7.92 16.34 -2.63
C LEU A 63 6.97 16.39 -3.83
N PRO A 64 7.48 16.47 -5.06
CA PRO A 64 6.68 16.16 -6.25
C PRO A 64 6.08 14.75 -6.12
N THR A 65 4.87 14.53 -6.65
CA THR A 65 4.14 13.26 -6.52
C THR A 65 5.00 12.04 -6.85
N ARG A 66 5.79 12.10 -7.93
CA ARG A 66 6.69 11.00 -8.29
C ARG A 66 7.73 10.71 -7.20
N SER A 67 8.42 11.75 -6.72
CA SER A 67 9.41 11.63 -5.64
C SER A 67 8.76 11.11 -4.35
N PHE A 68 7.54 11.57 -4.05
CA PHE A 68 6.78 11.10 -2.89
C PHE A 68 6.50 9.59 -2.96
N LEU A 69 6.01 9.09 -4.10
CA LEU A 69 5.74 7.65 -4.27
C LEU A 69 7.02 6.81 -4.13
N GLU A 70 8.12 7.27 -4.73
CA GLU A 70 9.42 6.60 -4.61
C GLU A 70 9.94 6.59 -3.15
N PHE A 71 9.76 7.69 -2.42
CA PHE A 71 10.12 7.77 -1.00
C PHE A 71 9.22 6.87 -0.15
N VAL A 72 7.91 6.84 -0.38
CA VAL A 72 6.98 5.96 0.34
C VAL A 72 7.39 4.51 0.13
N MET A 73 7.66 4.11 -1.11
CA MET A 73 8.14 2.78 -1.49
C MET A 73 9.43 2.39 -0.76
N PHE A 74 10.39 3.30 -0.68
CA PHE A 74 11.60 3.08 0.11
C PHE A 74 11.31 2.98 1.61
N SER A 75 10.52 3.92 2.15
CA SER A 75 10.26 4.05 3.59
C SER A 75 9.54 2.84 4.16
N ARG A 76 8.61 2.24 3.41
CA ARG A 76 7.89 1.04 3.84
C ARG A 76 8.79 -0.18 3.95
N MET A 77 9.66 -0.40 2.96
CA MET A 77 10.63 -1.50 2.99
C MET A 77 11.63 -1.32 4.13
N PHE A 78 12.06 -0.08 4.36
CA PHE A 78 12.91 0.27 5.49
C PHE A 78 12.23 0.00 6.84
N VAL A 79 10.99 0.44 7.01
CA VAL A 79 10.21 0.23 8.24
C VAL A 79 9.95 -1.25 8.49
N ASP A 80 9.55 -2.00 7.47
CA ASP A 80 9.34 -3.45 7.58
C ASP A 80 10.63 -4.16 8.02
N SER A 81 11.76 -3.83 7.40
CA SER A 81 13.07 -4.37 7.77
C SER A 81 13.50 -3.99 9.19
N LEU A 82 13.25 -2.73 9.60
CA LEU A 82 13.58 -2.24 10.95
C LEU A 82 12.74 -2.95 12.01
N ASP A 83 11.43 -3.02 11.78
CA ASP A 83 10.49 -3.58 12.75
C ASP A 83 10.70 -5.09 12.91
N ALA A 84 10.92 -5.82 11.82
CA ALA A 84 11.22 -7.25 11.86
C ALA A 84 12.52 -7.60 12.64
N GLN A 85 13.31 -6.61 13.06
CA GLN A 85 14.48 -6.82 13.92
C GLN A 85 14.21 -6.49 15.39
N ILE A 86 13.40 -5.46 15.65
CA ILE A 86 13.29 -4.84 16.98
C ILE A 86 11.94 -5.19 17.65
N TYR A 87 10.94 -5.56 16.87
CA TYR A 87 9.54 -5.73 17.31
C TYR A 87 9.38 -6.64 18.53
N GLU A 88 9.98 -7.83 18.50
CA GLU A 88 9.81 -8.83 19.56
C GLU A 88 10.34 -8.37 20.90
N GLU A 89 11.55 -7.79 20.91
CA GLU A 89 12.14 -7.24 22.14
C GLU A 89 11.36 -6.04 22.66
N HIS A 90 10.95 -5.14 21.75
CA HIS A 90 10.13 -3.98 22.07
C HIS A 90 8.80 -4.38 22.72
N HIS A 91 8.07 -5.33 22.12
CA HIS A 91 6.79 -5.80 22.64
C HIS A 91 6.93 -6.54 23.96
N ARG A 92 7.92 -7.42 24.09
CA ARG A 92 8.13 -8.20 25.31
C ARG A 92 8.50 -7.32 26.50
N THR A 93 9.32 -6.29 26.29
CA THR A 93 9.84 -5.44 27.38
C THR A 93 9.03 -4.16 27.61
N ASN A 94 8.14 -3.80 26.67
CA ASN A 94 7.49 -2.48 26.60
C ASN A 94 8.49 -1.31 26.65
N ARG A 95 9.69 -1.51 26.10
CA ARG A 95 10.75 -0.49 26.03
C ARG A 95 11.20 -0.32 24.60
N CYS A 96 11.21 0.92 24.13
CA CYS A 96 11.66 1.26 22.79
C CYS A 96 13.19 1.24 22.71
N TYR A 97 13.73 0.51 21.74
CA TYR A 97 15.19 0.45 21.50
C TYR A 97 15.79 1.82 21.12
N LEU A 98 14.99 2.71 20.52
CA LEU A 98 15.38 4.03 20.04
C LEU A 98 14.95 5.17 20.98
N SER A 99 14.38 4.86 22.14
CA SER A 99 13.92 5.88 23.09
C SER A 99 14.30 5.49 24.52
N LEU A 100 14.72 6.47 25.31
CA LEU A 100 15.04 6.27 26.73
C LEU A 100 13.77 6.12 27.58
N THR A 101 12.60 6.50 27.05
CA THR A 101 11.30 6.43 27.70
C THR A 101 10.44 5.33 27.10
N LYS A 102 9.44 4.86 27.85
CA LYS A 102 8.35 4.08 27.26
C LYS A 102 7.65 4.96 26.24
N ASP A 103 7.65 4.55 24.99
CA ASP A 103 7.16 5.35 23.88
C ASP A 103 6.26 4.50 23.00
N LYS A 104 5.08 5.03 22.65
CA LYS A 104 4.14 4.38 21.72
C LYS A 104 4.57 4.56 20.26
N HIS A 105 5.51 5.47 20.01
CA HIS A 105 5.95 5.89 18.68
C HIS A 105 7.45 5.62 18.49
N CYS A 106 7.87 4.38 18.79
CA CYS A 106 9.27 4.00 18.91
C CYS A 106 10.13 4.39 17.69
N TYR A 107 9.59 4.27 16.48
CA TYR A 107 10.34 4.51 15.25
C TYR A 107 10.25 5.94 14.73
N SER A 108 9.33 6.77 15.23
CA SER A 108 8.98 8.05 14.60
C SER A 108 10.18 8.99 14.42
N ARG A 109 11.07 9.08 15.42
CA ARG A 109 12.26 9.94 15.38
C ARG A 109 13.31 9.48 14.36
N VAL A 110 13.49 8.17 14.16
CA VAL A 110 14.34 7.64 13.09
C VAL A 110 13.75 7.95 11.72
N LEU A 111 12.41 7.85 11.60
CA LEU A 111 11.69 8.11 10.35
C LEU A 111 11.64 9.60 9.99
N GLU A 112 11.68 10.52 10.97
CA GLU A 112 11.84 11.96 10.74
C GLU A 112 13.09 12.28 9.90
N LEU A 113 14.16 11.50 10.04
CA LEU A 113 15.45 11.75 9.39
C LEU A 113 15.64 10.94 8.10
N LEU A 114 14.80 9.93 7.86
CA LEU A 114 14.92 9.00 6.73
C LEU A 114 14.84 9.70 5.38
N VAL A 115 14.00 10.72 5.28
CA VAL A 115 13.83 11.51 4.04
C VAL A 115 15.13 12.19 3.61
N ASN A 116 15.99 12.62 4.55
CA ASN A 116 17.24 13.29 4.23
C ASN A 116 18.23 12.33 3.57
N VAL A 117 18.36 11.12 4.14
CA VAL A 117 19.20 10.05 3.59
C VAL A 117 18.71 9.68 2.19
N TRP A 118 17.40 9.43 2.06
CA TRP A 118 16.80 9.10 0.77
C TRP A 118 17.02 10.22 -0.26
N ALA A 119 16.70 11.47 0.06
CA ALA A 119 16.79 12.60 -0.87
C ALA A 119 18.23 12.90 -1.32
N TYR A 120 19.19 12.78 -0.40
CA TYR A 120 20.61 12.99 -0.72
C TYR A 120 21.13 11.89 -1.64
N HIS A 121 20.90 10.62 -1.30
CA HIS A 121 21.48 9.48 -2.02
C HIS A 121 20.72 9.10 -3.31
N SER A 122 19.44 9.45 -3.44
CA SER A 122 18.67 9.33 -4.70
C SER A 122 18.92 10.46 -5.70
N ALA A 123 19.91 11.34 -5.43
CA ALA A 123 20.29 12.46 -6.28
C ALA A 123 19.17 13.50 -6.52
N ARG A 124 18.21 13.63 -5.60
CA ARG A 124 17.15 14.65 -5.71
C ARG A 124 17.68 16.03 -5.39
N ARG A 125 17.15 17.07 -6.05
CA ARG A 125 17.44 18.46 -5.69
C ARG A 125 16.79 18.76 -4.34
N ILE A 126 17.57 19.32 -3.41
CA ILE A 126 17.10 19.65 -2.07
C ILE A 126 17.04 21.17 -1.99
N VAL A 127 15.89 21.72 -1.61
CA VAL A 127 15.66 23.17 -1.56
C VAL A 127 15.07 23.50 -0.21
N TYR A 128 15.74 24.40 0.51
CA TYR A 128 15.18 25.05 1.69
C TYR A 128 14.27 26.18 1.25
N ILE A 129 13.09 26.27 1.87
CA ILE A 129 12.13 27.35 1.66
C ILE A 129 11.98 28.05 2.99
N ASP A 130 12.31 29.34 3.03
CA ASP A 130 12.04 30.16 4.19
C ASP A 130 10.52 30.41 4.30
N PRO A 131 9.86 29.99 5.39
CA PRO A 131 8.41 30.06 5.49
C PRO A 131 7.88 31.48 5.68
N GLU A 132 8.70 32.42 6.16
CA GLU A 132 8.29 33.80 6.40
C GLU A 132 8.45 34.66 5.15
N THR A 133 9.57 34.48 4.45
CA THR A 133 9.95 35.31 3.28
C THR A 133 9.64 34.64 1.94
N GLY A 134 9.45 33.31 1.92
CA GLY A 134 9.31 32.53 0.69
C GLY A 134 10.61 32.34 -0.09
N LEU A 135 11.75 32.78 0.45
CA LEU A 135 13.05 32.65 -0.22
C LEU A 135 13.43 31.18 -0.37
N MET A 136 13.82 30.80 -1.57
CA MET A 136 14.22 29.43 -1.91
C MET A 136 15.72 29.35 -2.10
N GLN A 137 16.38 28.45 -1.38
CA GLN A 137 17.82 28.21 -1.48
C GLN A 137 18.10 26.71 -1.67
N GLU A 138 18.83 26.36 -2.72
CA GLU A 138 19.28 24.99 -2.92
C GLU A 138 20.30 24.60 -1.85
N GLN A 139 20.02 23.48 -1.18
CA GLN A 139 20.87 22.84 -0.17
C GLN A 139 21.53 21.59 -0.78
N HIS A 140 22.74 21.29 -0.34
CA HIS A 140 23.57 20.18 -0.79
C HIS A 140 23.58 20.06 -2.32
N LYS A 141 24.13 21.08 -2.99
CA LYS A 141 24.07 21.22 -4.47
C LYS A 141 24.36 19.90 -5.20
N GLN A 142 23.48 19.50 -6.11
CA GLN A 142 23.57 18.18 -6.77
C GLN A 142 24.92 17.91 -7.45
N LYS A 143 25.53 18.95 -8.04
CA LYS A 143 26.85 18.86 -8.70
C LYS A 143 27.97 18.45 -7.72
N ASN A 144 27.90 18.90 -6.47
CA ASN A 144 28.92 18.66 -5.44
C ASN A 144 28.82 17.25 -4.82
N ARG A 145 27.70 16.56 -5.07
CA ARG A 145 27.39 15.23 -4.55
C ARG A 145 27.86 14.09 -5.46
N ARG A 146 28.33 14.38 -6.67
CA ARG A 146 28.82 13.36 -7.63
C ARG A 146 29.93 12.52 -6.99
N GLY A 147 29.82 11.20 -7.10
CA GLY A 147 30.76 10.24 -6.51
C GLY A 147 30.57 9.97 -5.01
N LYS A 148 29.74 10.74 -4.31
CA LYS A 148 29.45 10.56 -2.87
C LYS A 148 28.09 9.92 -2.60
N MET A 149 27.16 10.03 -3.56
CA MET A 149 25.81 9.49 -3.46
C MET A 149 25.78 7.98 -3.66
N TRP A 150 24.78 7.34 -3.07
CA TRP A 150 24.57 5.90 -3.16
C TRP A 150 23.48 5.59 -4.20
N VAL A 151 23.54 6.27 -5.36
CA VAL A 151 22.44 6.31 -6.35
C VAL A 151 21.96 4.91 -6.73
N LYS A 152 22.88 3.95 -6.90
CA LYS A 152 22.55 2.56 -7.23
C LYS A 152 21.58 1.91 -6.24
N TRP A 153 21.72 2.19 -4.95
CA TRP A 153 20.89 1.60 -3.89
C TRP A 153 19.51 2.27 -3.79
N PHE A 154 19.43 3.54 -4.18
CA PHE A 154 18.21 4.35 -4.11
C PHE A 154 17.59 4.59 -5.49
N ASP A 155 18.02 3.83 -6.51
CA ASP A 155 17.48 3.95 -7.86
C ASP A 155 16.05 3.38 -7.90
N TYR A 156 15.19 4.04 -8.67
CA TYR A 156 13.79 3.65 -8.79
C TYR A 156 13.63 2.20 -9.25
N THR A 157 14.45 1.73 -10.19
CA THR A 157 14.34 0.35 -10.70
C THR A 157 14.69 -0.66 -9.63
N THR A 158 15.76 -0.43 -8.88
CA THR A 158 16.16 -1.29 -7.76
C THR A 158 15.09 -1.33 -6.68
N LEU A 159 14.63 -0.15 -6.23
CA LEU A 159 13.60 -0.09 -5.21
C LEU A 159 12.31 -0.76 -5.67
N LYS A 160 11.90 -0.54 -6.92
CA LYS A 160 10.70 -1.16 -7.49
C LYS A 160 10.80 -2.69 -7.56
N THR A 161 11.95 -3.23 -7.96
CA THR A 161 12.13 -4.69 -8.03
C THR A 161 12.03 -5.31 -6.64
N MET A 162 12.74 -4.76 -5.65
CA MET A 162 12.67 -5.25 -4.26
C MET A 162 11.24 -5.20 -3.70
N ASP A 163 10.53 -4.14 -4.05
CA ASP A 163 9.16 -3.90 -3.66
C ASP A 163 8.16 -4.88 -4.30
N GLU A 164 8.36 -5.24 -5.57
CA GLU A 164 7.63 -6.31 -6.26
C GLU A 164 7.97 -7.68 -5.64
N ASP A 165 9.24 -7.96 -5.33
CA ASP A 165 9.70 -9.22 -4.72
C ASP A 165 9.07 -9.45 -3.33
N LEU A 166 9.02 -8.42 -2.47
CA LEU A 166 8.36 -8.51 -1.16
C LEU A 166 6.84 -8.73 -1.29
N ALA A 167 6.22 -8.17 -2.32
CA ALA A 167 4.81 -8.41 -2.61
C ALA A 167 4.56 -9.85 -3.08
N GLU A 168 5.47 -10.42 -3.87
CA GLU A 168 5.46 -11.83 -4.26
C GLU A 168 5.62 -12.77 -3.07
N GLU A 169 6.54 -12.47 -2.15
CA GLU A 169 6.77 -13.28 -0.95
C GLU A 169 5.57 -13.26 0.00
N ALA A 170 4.93 -12.10 0.17
CA ALA A 170 3.74 -11.98 1.00
C ALA A 170 2.51 -12.71 0.43
N ASP A 171 2.45 -12.87 -0.89
CA ASP A 171 1.45 -13.68 -1.57
C ASP A 171 1.71 -15.19 -1.44
N SER A 172 2.92 -15.57 -1.03
CA SER A 172 3.29 -16.95 -0.73
C SER A 172 2.89 -17.30 0.71
N ASP A 173 2.38 -18.50 0.95
CA ASP A 173 1.86 -18.92 2.27
C ASP A 173 2.99 -19.23 3.30
N ARG A 174 4.24 -18.85 2.98
CA ARG A 174 5.44 -19.11 3.78
C ARG A 174 5.78 -17.92 4.65
N ARG A 175 4.98 -17.66 5.69
CA ARG A 175 5.31 -16.62 6.65
C ARG A 175 6.38 -17.11 7.64
N VAL A 176 7.56 -16.49 7.61
CA VAL A 176 8.61 -16.69 8.62
C VAL A 176 8.84 -15.37 9.36
N GLY A 177 8.31 -15.26 10.59
CA GLY A 177 8.59 -14.14 11.50
C GLY A 177 7.58 -12.99 11.49
N HIS A 178 7.95 -11.91 12.20
CA HIS A 178 7.18 -10.66 12.24
C HIS A 178 7.44 -9.85 10.96
N TRP A 179 6.36 -9.35 10.37
CA TRP A 179 6.37 -8.79 9.03
C TRP A 179 5.18 -7.84 8.91
N LEU A 180 5.43 -6.56 8.60
CA LEU A 180 4.41 -5.50 8.53
C LEU A 180 3.71 -5.45 7.17
N TRP A 181 4.18 -6.22 6.21
CA TRP A 181 3.73 -6.18 4.83
C TRP A 181 2.71 -7.32 4.50
N PRO A 182 1.56 -7.09 3.87
CA PRO A 182 0.90 -5.84 3.53
C PRO A 182 -0.01 -5.37 4.68
N TRP A 183 0.30 -5.67 5.95
CA TRP A 183 -0.63 -5.45 7.08
C TRP A 183 -1.14 -4.02 7.18
N THR A 184 -0.35 -3.04 6.71
CA THR A 184 -0.72 -1.63 6.69
C THR A 184 -1.47 -1.15 5.43
N GLY A 185 -1.92 -2.05 4.55
CA GLY A 185 -2.76 -1.73 3.38
C GLY A 185 -2.46 -2.56 2.12
N GLU A 186 -3.36 -2.54 1.14
CA GLU A 186 -3.22 -3.33 -0.10
C GLU A 186 -2.11 -2.79 -1.03
N ILE A 187 -1.30 -3.69 -1.58
CA ILE A 187 -0.19 -3.38 -2.48
C ILE A 187 -0.52 -3.94 -3.86
N VAL A 188 -0.63 -3.04 -4.85
CA VAL A 188 -0.89 -3.43 -6.23
C VAL A 188 0.43 -3.73 -6.91
N TRP A 189 0.70 -5.03 -7.12
CA TRP A 189 1.83 -5.50 -7.92
C TRP A 189 1.34 -6.35 -9.09
N ARG A 190 2.27 -6.80 -9.95
CA ARG A 190 1.94 -7.45 -11.23
C ARG A 190 1.09 -8.72 -11.08
N GLY A 191 1.45 -9.61 -10.16
CA GLY A 191 0.71 -10.86 -9.96
C GLY A 191 -0.63 -10.66 -9.29
N THR A 192 -0.85 -9.64 -8.45
CA THR A 192 -2.21 -9.29 -8.00
C THR A 192 -3.09 -8.95 -9.20
N LEU A 193 -2.60 -8.14 -10.14
CA LEU A 193 -3.33 -7.81 -11.38
C LEU A 193 -3.57 -9.04 -12.26
N GLU A 194 -2.59 -9.94 -12.37
CA GLU A 194 -2.74 -11.18 -13.13
C GLU A 194 -3.75 -12.14 -12.46
N LYS A 195 -3.69 -12.31 -11.15
CA LYS A 195 -4.65 -13.08 -10.34
C LYS A 195 -6.06 -12.50 -10.49
N GLU A 196 -6.24 -11.18 -10.38
CA GLU A 196 -7.53 -10.53 -10.63
C GLU A 196 -8.03 -10.77 -12.05
N LYS A 197 -7.14 -10.69 -13.04
CA LYS A 197 -7.47 -10.93 -14.46
C LYS A 197 -7.88 -12.39 -14.69
N GLN A 198 -7.17 -13.35 -14.09
CA GLN A 198 -7.53 -14.77 -14.13
C GLN A 198 -8.88 -15.02 -13.47
N LYS A 199 -9.13 -14.46 -12.28
CA LYS A 199 -10.41 -14.54 -11.58
C LYS A 199 -11.56 -13.98 -12.42
N LYS A 200 -11.37 -12.80 -13.02
CA LYS A 200 -12.34 -12.20 -13.96
C LYS A 200 -12.58 -13.10 -15.19
N ASN A 201 -11.57 -13.78 -15.70
CA ASN A 201 -11.72 -14.70 -16.82
C ASN A 201 -12.49 -15.97 -16.43
N LEU A 202 -12.21 -16.55 -15.26
CA LEU A 202 -12.95 -17.70 -14.73
C LEU A 202 -14.43 -17.35 -14.51
N GLU A 203 -14.72 -16.21 -13.91
CA GLU A 203 -16.10 -15.73 -13.73
C GLU A 203 -16.82 -15.52 -15.07
N LYS A 204 -16.11 -15.04 -16.10
CA LYS A 204 -16.67 -14.91 -17.45
C LYS A 204 -16.99 -16.27 -18.06
N GLU A 205 -16.11 -17.25 -17.95
CA GLU A 205 -16.35 -18.61 -18.46
C GLU A 205 -17.49 -19.30 -17.72
N GLU A 206 -17.60 -19.12 -16.40
CA GLU A 206 -18.77 -19.61 -15.64
C GLU A 206 -20.08 -18.97 -16.10
N LYS A 207 -20.09 -17.65 -16.32
CA LYS A 207 -21.27 -16.93 -16.83
C LYS A 207 -21.65 -17.44 -18.22
N LYS A 208 -20.68 -17.69 -19.11
CA LYS A 208 -20.91 -18.29 -20.43
C LYS A 208 -21.49 -19.70 -20.29
N LYS A 209 -20.94 -20.54 -19.41
CA LYS A 209 -21.45 -21.90 -19.14
C LYS A 209 -22.91 -21.86 -18.65
N LYS A 210 -23.20 -21.04 -17.63
CA LYS A 210 -24.56 -20.85 -17.09
C LYS A 210 -25.54 -20.36 -18.17
N SER A 211 -25.11 -19.48 -19.06
CA SER A 211 -25.91 -19.00 -20.19
C SER A 211 -26.19 -20.11 -21.22
N ARG A 212 -25.17 -20.89 -21.61
CA ARG A 212 -25.33 -22.04 -22.52
C ARG A 212 -26.25 -23.10 -21.92
N ASP A 213 -26.11 -23.40 -20.63
CA ASP A 213 -26.98 -24.35 -19.92
C ASP A 213 -28.42 -23.84 -19.83
N LYS A 214 -28.63 -22.53 -19.66
CA LYS A 214 -29.98 -21.91 -19.71
C LYS A 214 -30.59 -22.06 -21.10
N LEU A 215 -29.85 -21.74 -22.16
CA LEU A 215 -30.31 -21.89 -23.56
C LEU A 215 -30.61 -23.35 -23.92
N SER A 216 -29.78 -24.28 -23.50
CA SER A 216 -30.00 -25.72 -23.68
C SER A 216 -31.29 -26.19 -22.99
N ARG A 217 -31.52 -25.74 -21.74
CA ARG A 217 -32.78 -25.99 -21.01
C ARG A 217 -34.00 -25.37 -21.69
N MET A 218 -33.87 -24.19 -22.29
CA MET A 218 -34.97 -23.59 -23.06
C MET A 218 -35.27 -24.39 -24.33
N ARG A 219 -34.25 -24.73 -25.13
CA ARG A 219 -34.43 -25.50 -26.37
C ARG A 219 -35.05 -26.88 -26.13
N SER A 220 -34.61 -27.58 -25.10
CA SER A 220 -35.20 -28.88 -24.70
C SER A 220 -36.65 -28.77 -24.24
N ARG A 221 -37.09 -27.61 -23.74
CA ARG A 221 -38.49 -27.32 -23.36
C ARG A 221 -39.33 -26.78 -24.53
N SER A 222 -38.73 -26.04 -25.46
CA SER A 222 -39.44 -25.44 -26.62
C SER A 222 -40.03 -26.47 -27.58
N GLY A 223 -39.56 -27.71 -27.58
CA GLY A 223 -40.19 -28.81 -28.32
C GLY A 223 -41.49 -29.36 -27.69
N ARG A 224 -41.85 -28.94 -26.46
CA ARG A 224 -43.06 -29.39 -25.74
C ARG A 224 -44.16 -28.34 -25.64
N GLN A 225 -43.92 -27.10 -26.09
CA GLN A 225 -44.92 -26.05 -25.99
C GLN A 225 -45.90 -26.18 -27.17
N LYS A 226 -47.09 -26.77 -26.91
CA LYS A 226 -48.17 -26.84 -27.90
C LYS A 226 -48.57 -25.42 -28.29
N VAL A 227 -48.64 -25.15 -29.59
CA VAL A 227 -49.14 -23.89 -30.14
C VAL A 227 -50.56 -23.68 -29.63
N ILE A 228 -50.82 -22.55 -28.96
CA ILE A 228 -52.19 -22.16 -28.57
C ILE A 228 -52.96 -21.94 -29.88
N GLY A 229 -54.02 -22.74 -30.08
CA GLY A 229 -54.81 -22.74 -31.31
C GLY A 229 -55.41 -21.36 -31.63
N LYS A 230 -55.63 -21.09 -32.93
CA LYS A 230 -56.22 -19.83 -33.41
C LYS A 230 -57.59 -19.60 -32.76
N TYR A 231 -57.78 -18.40 -32.21
CA TYR A 231 -59.04 -17.94 -31.63
C TYR A 231 -60.15 -17.96 -32.70
N VAL A 232 -61.19 -18.77 -32.49
CA VAL A 232 -62.41 -18.77 -33.31
C VAL A 232 -63.45 -17.92 -32.58
N LYS A 233 -63.92 -16.85 -33.21
CA LYS A 233 -64.94 -15.96 -32.66
C LYS A 233 -66.31 -16.67 -32.73
N PRO A 234 -67.04 -16.86 -31.62
CA PRO A 234 -68.37 -17.47 -31.67
C PRO A 234 -69.39 -16.52 -32.36
N PRO A 235 -70.40 -17.06 -33.07
CA PRO A 235 -71.41 -16.27 -33.76
C PRO A 235 -72.35 -15.56 -32.75
N PRO A 236 -72.93 -14.40 -33.13
CA PRO A 236 -73.69 -13.55 -32.22
C PRO A 236 -75.03 -14.17 -31.79
N GLU A 237 -75.38 -13.91 -30.54
CA GLU A 237 -76.56 -14.41 -29.83
C GLU A 237 -77.85 -13.85 -30.46
N ASN A 238 -78.79 -14.75 -30.80
CA ASN A 238 -80.17 -14.38 -31.03
C ASN A 238 -81.01 -14.72 -29.79
N GLU A 239 -81.79 -13.71 -29.44
CA GLU A 239 -82.66 -13.56 -28.29
C GLU A 239 -83.77 -14.64 -28.19
N THR A 240 -84.39 -14.65 -27.00
CA THR A 240 -85.72 -15.20 -26.65
C THR A 240 -85.76 -16.69 -26.27
N VAL A 241 -86.50 -17.19 -25.27
CA VAL A 241 -87.46 -16.65 -24.28
C VAL A 241 -87.84 -17.82 -23.33
N THR A 242 -88.14 -17.52 -22.06
CA THR A 242 -88.90 -18.32 -21.04
C THR A 242 -88.34 -19.68 -20.56
N GLY A 243 -88.45 -20.08 -19.29
CA GLY A 243 -89.25 -19.54 -18.18
C GLY A 243 -88.89 -20.15 -16.82
N ASN A 244 -89.37 -19.47 -15.78
CA ASN A 244 -89.11 -19.65 -14.35
C ASN A 244 -89.70 -20.93 -13.73
N SER A 245 -89.07 -21.40 -12.63
CA SER A 245 -89.67 -21.98 -11.39
C SER A 245 -88.73 -23.03 -10.79
N THR A 246 -88.47 -23.19 -9.48
CA THR A 246 -88.71 -22.45 -8.23
C THR A 246 -87.89 -23.22 -7.15
N LEU A 247 -87.39 -22.54 -6.11
CA LEU A 247 -87.26 -22.98 -4.70
C LEU A 247 -86.50 -24.30 -4.36
N LEU A 248 -85.56 -24.37 -3.42
CA LEU A 248 -85.69 -23.97 -2.00
C LEU A 248 -84.32 -23.83 -1.32
N ASN A 249 -84.33 -23.04 -0.24
CA ASN A 249 -83.22 -22.60 0.61
C ASN A 249 -82.61 -23.67 1.54
N VAL A 250 -81.31 -23.47 1.79
CA VAL A 250 -80.54 -23.55 3.06
C VAL A 250 -81.37 -23.65 4.36
N VAL A 251 -80.99 -24.50 5.33
CA VAL A 251 -80.43 -24.16 6.69
C VAL A 251 -79.84 -25.42 7.37
N ASP A 252 -78.67 -25.24 8.00
CA ASP A 252 -77.94 -26.14 8.91
C ASP A 252 -78.67 -26.47 10.23
N ALA A 253 -78.42 -27.68 10.76
CA ALA A 253 -78.13 -27.98 12.17
C ALA A 253 -77.50 -29.36 12.29
#